data_AF-A0A1G8YQM3-F1
#
_entry.id   AF-A0A1G8YQM3-F1
#
_cell.length_a   1.000
_cell.length_b   1.000
_cell.length_c   1.000
_cell.angle_alpha   90.00
_cell.angle_beta   90.00
_cell.angle_gamma   90.00
#
_symmetry.space_group_name_H-M   'P 1'
#
loop_
_entity.id
_entity.type
_entity.pdbx_description
1 polymer ?
#
loop_
_entity_poly.entity_id
_entity_poly.type
_entity_poly.pdbx_seq_one_letter_code
_entity_poly.pdbx_strand_id
1 'polypeptide(L)'
;MTSLDSRRPRTTRWQDSAAWFVAVLGIALGVAGLAQVYRYPEPIVVQSIESLLVIAPALALVYAGYWVATQRRSYEDQWSIATWSLVGSLTAGLLVSGFLLAEWLVGNAVADSSLLLVIGMLSGGVVGLAAAVANQRHTVELGASEETDTADGRGDIDSLSPPARTVASLASDTRAWYTLQAVSLADRPLGVETIAAQIASLEETTEEAVYLDLVQHRLPKLAADGAVEYDATSGVVRPAGADEPVVATIEALARLPDEKQSPVEE
;
A
#
# COMPACT_ATOMS: atom_id res chain seq x y z
N MET A 1 -4.12 -38.53 22.58
CA MET A 1 -4.59 -38.66 21.18
C MET A 1 -5.70 -37.64 21.01
N THR A 2 -5.33 -36.40 20.69
CA THR A 2 -6.25 -35.28 20.63
C THR A 2 -6.06 -34.63 19.27
N SER A 3 -7.13 -34.69 18.49
CA SER A 3 -7.25 -34.24 17.11
C SER A 3 -6.94 -32.75 17.01
N LEU A 4 -5.81 -32.40 16.39
CA LEU A 4 -5.54 -31.06 15.90
C LEU A 4 -6.48 -30.81 14.71
N ASP A 5 -7.65 -30.23 14.99
CA ASP A 5 -8.59 -29.76 13.98
C ASP A 5 -8.00 -28.51 13.32
N SER A 6 -7.16 -28.73 12.32
CA SER A 6 -6.59 -27.70 11.46
C SER A 6 -7.66 -27.19 10.48
N ARG A 7 -8.60 -26.39 11.00
CA ARG A 7 -9.44 -25.53 10.18
C ARG A 7 -8.55 -24.48 9.51
N ARG A 8 -7.93 -24.87 8.40
CA ARG A 8 -7.35 -23.92 7.46
C ARG A 8 -8.50 -23.00 7.04
N PRO A 9 -8.43 -21.68 7.27
CA PRO A 9 -9.43 -20.77 6.77
C PRO A 9 -9.52 -21.01 5.26
N ARG A 10 -10.72 -21.33 4.78
CA ARG A 10 -11.02 -21.35 3.35
C ARG A 10 -10.82 -19.92 2.87
N THR A 11 -9.60 -19.60 2.46
CA THR A 11 -9.31 -18.36 1.75
C THR A 11 -10.21 -18.38 0.51
N THR A 12 -11.12 -17.42 0.50
CA THR A 12 -12.16 -17.28 -0.50
C THR A 12 -11.48 -16.99 -1.84
N ARG A 13 -11.59 -17.95 -2.77
CA ARG A 13 -11.14 -17.90 -4.18
C ARG A 13 -11.49 -16.60 -4.94
N TRP A 14 -12.38 -15.79 -4.39
CA TRP A 14 -12.86 -14.52 -4.95
C TRP A 14 -11.94 -13.35 -4.64
N GLN A 15 -11.10 -13.42 -3.61
CA GLN A 15 -10.17 -12.33 -3.27
C GLN A 15 -9.06 -12.16 -4.32
N ASP A 16 -8.69 -13.22 -5.03
CA ASP A 16 -7.62 -13.16 -6.03
C ASP A 16 -8.09 -12.66 -7.41
N SER A 17 -9.39 -12.36 -7.59
CA SER A 17 -9.96 -12.10 -8.92
C SER A 17 -9.44 -10.82 -9.58
N ALA A 18 -9.26 -9.74 -8.81
CA ALA A 18 -8.82 -8.45 -9.34
C ALA A 18 -7.34 -8.50 -9.77
N ALA A 19 -6.48 -9.10 -8.95
CA ALA A 19 -5.09 -9.32 -9.26
C ALA A 19 -4.90 -10.18 -10.52
N TRP A 20 -5.67 -11.27 -10.61
CA TRP A 20 -5.65 -12.14 -11.78
C TRP A 20 -6.11 -11.41 -13.05
N PHE A 21 -7.14 -10.55 -12.94
CA PHE A 21 -7.63 -9.75 -14.06
C PHE A 21 -6.54 -8.85 -14.65
N VAL A 22 -5.82 -8.10 -13.82
CA VAL A 22 -4.74 -7.20 -14.27
C VAL A 22 -3.61 -7.99 -14.94
N ALA A 23 -3.24 -9.13 -14.35
CA ALA A 23 -2.20 -9.99 -14.93
C ALA A 23 -2.62 -10.58 -16.29
N VAL A 24 -3.85 -11.07 -16.41
CA VAL A 24 -4.39 -11.60 -17.67
C VAL A 24 -4.48 -10.52 -18.74
N LEU A 25 -4.87 -9.29 -18.37
CA LEU A 25 -4.89 -8.15 -19.27
C LEU A 25 -3.48 -7.86 -19.84
N GLY A 26 -2.46 -7.82 -18.96
CA GLY A 26 -1.06 -7.64 -19.35
C GLY A 26 -0.57 -8.74 -20.30
N ILE A 27 -0.86 -10.02 -19.98
CA ILE A 27 -0.50 -11.16 -20.83
C ILE A 27 -1.18 -11.06 -22.20
N ALA A 28 -2.50 -10.83 -22.22
CA ALA A 28 -3.27 -10.78 -23.46
C ALA A 28 -2.77 -9.68 -24.41
N LEU A 29 -2.54 -8.47 -23.89
CA LEU A 29 -2.00 -7.35 -24.66
C LEU A 29 -0.55 -7.60 -25.10
N GLY A 30 0.29 -8.17 -24.24
CA GLY A 30 1.67 -8.53 -24.59
C GLY A 30 1.76 -9.58 -25.69
N VAL A 31 0.95 -10.64 -25.62
CA VAL A 31 0.86 -11.67 -26.67
C VAL A 31 0.35 -11.07 -27.98
N ALA A 32 -0.68 -10.22 -27.93
CA ALA A 32 -1.20 -9.54 -29.11
C ALA A 32 -0.14 -8.64 -29.77
N GLY A 33 0.61 -7.86 -28.98
CA GLY A 33 1.68 -7.01 -29.48
C GLY A 33 2.85 -7.82 -30.07
N LEU A 34 3.28 -8.90 -29.42
CA LEU A 34 4.33 -9.76 -29.97
C LEU A 34 3.89 -10.45 -31.26
N ALA A 35 2.67 -10.98 -31.30
CA ALA A 35 2.11 -11.56 -32.53
C ALA A 35 2.11 -10.54 -33.68
N GLN A 36 1.88 -9.27 -33.38
CA GLN A 36 1.94 -8.19 -34.34
C GLN A 36 3.36 -7.92 -34.84
N VAL A 37 4.33 -7.81 -33.94
CA VAL A 37 5.76 -7.62 -34.29
C VAL A 37 6.29 -8.76 -35.15
N TYR A 38 5.88 -10.01 -34.88
CA TYR A 38 6.31 -11.16 -35.69
C TYR A 38 5.59 -11.29 -37.03
N ARG A 39 4.47 -10.58 -37.24
CA ARG A 39 3.71 -10.62 -38.49
C ARG A 39 4.37 -9.83 -39.61
N TYR A 40 5.11 -8.78 -39.27
CA TYR A 40 5.80 -7.91 -40.22
C TYR A 40 7.31 -7.90 -39.90
N PRO A 41 8.10 -8.76 -40.57
CA PRO A 41 9.52 -8.88 -40.26
C PRO A 41 10.30 -7.63 -40.71
N GLU A 42 10.63 -6.80 -39.73
CA GLU A 42 11.51 -5.62 -39.82
C GLU A 42 13.00 -6.02 -39.63
N PRO A 43 13.96 -5.11 -39.88
CA PRO A 43 15.35 -5.31 -39.47
C PRO A 43 15.45 -5.66 -37.97
N ILE A 44 16.38 -6.56 -37.61
CA ILE A 44 16.52 -7.11 -36.24
C ILE A 44 16.56 -6.01 -35.16
N VAL A 45 17.20 -4.87 -35.46
CA VAL A 45 17.29 -3.74 -34.51
C VAL A 45 15.91 -3.15 -34.21
N VAL A 46 15.10 -2.89 -35.25
CA VAL A 46 13.74 -2.34 -35.10
C VAL A 46 12.86 -3.35 -34.38
N GLN A 47 12.89 -4.61 -34.81
CA GLN A 47 12.14 -5.69 -34.18
C GLN A 47 12.46 -5.85 -32.69
N SER A 48 13.73 -5.68 -32.30
CA SER A 48 14.16 -5.75 -30.90
C SER A 48 13.61 -4.59 -30.08
N ILE A 49 13.60 -3.37 -30.64
CA ILE A 49 13.04 -2.17 -29.99
C ILE A 49 11.53 -2.32 -29.82
N GLU A 50 10.81 -2.72 -30.86
CA GLU A 50 9.36 -2.93 -30.81
C GLU A 50 8.98 -4.03 -29.82
N SER A 51 9.72 -5.15 -29.83
CA SER A 51 9.51 -6.22 -28.86
C SER A 51 9.73 -5.72 -27.43
N LEU A 52 10.76 -4.91 -27.19
CA LEU A 52 11.02 -4.32 -25.88
C LEU A 52 9.88 -3.38 -25.45
N LEU A 53 9.39 -2.54 -26.35
CA LEU A 53 8.28 -1.60 -26.11
C LEU A 53 6.96 -2.30 -25.80
N VAL A 54 6.76 -3.54 -26.29
CA VAL A 54 5.60 -4.36 -25.96
C VAL A 54 5.83 -5.15 -24.66
N ILE A 55 6.97 -5.83 -24.54
CA ILE A 55 7.27 -6.74 -23.42
C ILE A 55 7.37 -5.97 -22.11
N ALA A 56 8.07 -4.82 -22.07
CA ALA A 56 8.31 -4.09 -20.84
C ALA A 56 7.01 -3.66 -20.12
N PRO A 57 6.06 -2.95 -20.75
CA PRO A 57 4.82 -2.58 -20.08
C PRO A 57 3.88 -3.78 -19.83
N ALA A 58 3.90 -4.81 -20.69
CA ALA A 58 3.14 -6.04 -20.43
C ALA A 58 3.63 -6.73 -19.15
N LEU A 59 4.95 -6.88 -18.98
CA LEU A 59 5.55 -7.41 -17.76
C LEU A 59 5.26 -6.52 -16.54
N ALA A 60 5.24 -5.20 -16.70
CA ALA A 60 4.87 -4.29 -15.63
C ALA A 60 3.44 -4.53 -15.14
N LEU A 61 2.47 -4.75 -16.04
CA LEU A 61 1.09 -5.10 -15.67
C LEU A 61 0.98 -6.47 -15.00
N VAL A 62 1.72 -7.47 -15.50
CA VAL A 62 1.76 -8.81 -14.88
C VAL A 62 2.35 -8.75 -13.48
N TYR A 63 3.47 -8.05 -13.32
CA TYR A 63 4.09 -7.83 -12.02
C TYR A 63 3.17 -7.05 -11.08
N ALA A 64 2.45 -6.06 -11.57
CA ALA A 64 1.45 -5.34 -10.79
C ALA A 64 0.32 -6.24 -10.32
N GLY A 65 -0.21 -7.12 -11.19
CA GLY A 65 -1.20 -8.12 -10.78
C GLY A 65 -0.68 -9.03 -9.68
N TYR A 66 0.55 -9.54 -9.83
CA TYR A 66 1.21 -10.32 -8.78
C TYR A 66 1.37 -9.52 -7.47
N TRP A 67 1.83 -8.27 -7.55
CA TRP A 67 2.01 -7.40 -6.40
C TRP A 67 0.69 -7.15 -5.67
N VAL A 68 -0.40 -6.86 -6.40
CA VAL A 68 -1.75 -6.71 -5.84
C VAL A 68 -2.20 -8.00 -5.13
N ALA A 69 -1.91 -9.19 -5.69
CA ALA A 69 -2.24 -10.45 -5.04
C ALA A 69 -1.48 -10.66 -3.71
N THR A 70 -0.24 -10.19 -3.62
CA THR A 70 0.59 -10.36 -2.42
C THR A 70 0.28 -9.38 -1.31
N GLN A 71 -0.32 -8.22 -1.61
CA GLN A 71 -0.66 -7.23 -0.58
C GLN A 71 -1.99 -7.59 0.12
N ARG A 72 -2.00 -7.57 1.46
CA ARG A 72 -3.23 -7.70 2.27
C ARG A 72 -4.06 -6.41 2.20
N ARG A 73 -4.69 -6.15 1.04
CA ARG A 73 -5.59 -5.00 0.82
C ARG A 73 -7.05 -5.40 0.94
N SER A 74 -7.88 -4.42 1.26
CA SER A 74 -9.33 -4.59 1.19
C SER A 74 -9.76 -4.99 -0.22
N TYR A 75 -10.87 -5.73 -0.33
CA TYR A 75 -11.37 -6.18 -1.64
C TYR A 75 -11.73 -5.00 -2.56
N GLU A 76 -12.27 -3.92 -1.99
CA GLU A 76 -12.64 -2.71 -2.71
C GLU A 76 -11.42 -2.00 -3.30
N ASP A 77 -10.32 -1.94 -2.54
CA ASP A 77 -9.06 -1.36 -3.00
C ASP A 77 -8.47 -2.11 -4.19
N GLN A 78 -8.53 -3.43 -4.17
CA GLN A 78 -8.00 -4.24 -5.26
C GLN A 78 -8.80 -4.02 -6.56
N TRP A 79 -10.13 -3.94 -6.45
CA TRP A 79 -10.99 -3.67 -7.59
C TRP A 79 -10.86 -2.24 -8.12
N SER A 80 -10.64 -1.26 -7.24
CA SER A 80 -10.33 0.11 -7.65
C SER A 80 -9.09 0.14 -8.54
N ILE A 81 -8.01 -0.51 -8.12
CA ILE A 81 -6.77 -0.61 -8.91
C ILE A 81 -7.01 -1.26 -10.28
N ALA A 82 -7.72 -2.38 -10.32
CA ALA A 82 -8.05 -3.07 -11.57
C ALA A 82 -8.91 -2.20 -12.50
N THR A 83 -9.89 -1.48 -11.95
CA THR A 83 -10.77 -0.58 -12.70
C THR A 83 -9.99 0.58 -13.30
N TRP A 84 -9.12 1.23 -12.52
CA TRP A 84 -8.30 2.32 -13.01
C TRP A 84 -7.29 1.90 -14.08
N SER A 85 -6.71 0.70 -13.97
CA SER A 85 -5.87 0.15 -15.04
C SER A 85 -6.68 -0.08 -16.32
N LEU A 86 -7.89 -0.67 -16.22
CA LEU A 86 -8.78 -0.86 -17.36
C LEU A 86 -9.17 0.48 -18.02
N VAL A 87 -9.59 1.46 -17.20
CA VAL A 87 -9.97 2.80 -17.67
C VAL A 87 -8.79 3.48 -18.37
N GLY A 88 -7.58 3.36 -17.82
CA GLY A 88 -6.36 3.87 -18.43
C GLY A 88 -6.08 3.25 -19.80
N SER A 89 -6.13 1.92 -19.90
CA SER A 89 -5.95 1.19 -21.17
C SER A 89 -7.00 1.57 -22.21
N LEU A 90 -8.27 1.65 -21.83
CA LEU A 90 -9.36 2.00 -22.74
C LEU A 90 -9.26 3.45 -23.21
N THR A 91 -8.96 4.38 -22.30
CA THR A 91 -8.82 5.81 -22.62
C THR A 91 -7.67 6.03 -23.60
N ALA A 92 -6.49 5.45 -23.33
CA ALA A 92 -5.35 5.55 -24.24
C ALA A 92 -5.63 4.88 -25.60
N GLY A 93 -6.27 3.71 -25.60
CA GLY A 93 -6.68 3.02 -26.83
C GLY A 93 -7.64 3.86 -27.69
N LEU A 94 -8.62 4.51 -27.06
CA LEU A 94 -9.56 5.42 -27.75
C LEU A 94 -8.85 6.65 -28.33
N LEU A 95 -7.92 7.25 -27.58
CA LEU A 95 -7.14 8.39 -28.07
C LEU A 95 -6.29 8.02 -29.28
N VAL A 96 -5.56 6.90 -29.22
CA VAL A 96 -4.75 6.42 -30.35
C VAL A 96 -5.66 6.06 -31.53
N SER A 97 -6.80 5.40 -31.30
CA SER A 97 -7.76 5.07 -32.35
C SER A 97 -8.33 6.31 -33.03
N GLY A 98 -8.66 7.35 -32.26
CA GLY A 98 -9.14 8.64 -32.77
C GLY A 98 -8.08 9.36 -33.60
N PHE A 99 -6.83 9.34 -33.16
CA PHE A 99 -5.69 9.86 -33.93
C PHE A 99 -5.51 9.13 -35.26
N LEU A 100 -5.52 7.80 -35.24
CA LEU A 100 -5.39 6.97 -36.45
C LEU A 100 -6.55 7.22 -37.43
N LEU A 101 -7.76 7.37 -36.92
CA LEU A 101 -8.93 7.70 -37.75
C LEU A 101 -8.79 9.09 -38.39
N ALA A 102 -8.28 10.07 -37.66
CA ALA A 102 -8.03 11.41 -38.18
C ALA A 102 -6.97 11.40 -39.30
N GLU A 103 -5.85 10.71 -39.10
CA GLU A 103 -4.80 10.55 -40.13
C GLU A 103 -5.35 9.85 -41.38
N TRP A 104 -6.16 8.81 -41.19
CA TRP A 104 -6.81 8.10 -42.30
C TRP A 104 -7.73 9.01 -43.12
N LEU A 105 -8.49 9.89 -42.47
CA LEU A 105 -9.37 10.86 -43.14
C LEU A 105 -8.59 11.94 -43.92
N VAL A 106 -7.38 12.28 -43.48
CA VAL A 106 -6.47 13.21 -44.19
C VAL A 106 -5.80 12.53 -45.40
N GLY A 107 -5.91 11.20 -45.51
CA GLY A 107 -5.27 10.42 -46.57
C GLY A 107 -3.83 10.01 -46.26
N ASN A 108 -3.39 10.19 -45.02
CA ASN A 108 -2.10 9.70 -44.56
C ASN A 108 -2.22 8.22 -44.19
N ALA A 109 -1.36 7.39 -44.77
CA ALA A 109 -1.22 6.00 -44.34
C ALA A 109 -0.27 5.94 -43.15
N VAL A 110 -0.80 5.74 -41.94
CA VAL A 110 0.02 5.47 -40.77
C VAL A 110 0.48 4.01 -40.85
N ALA A 111 1.78 3.80 -41.05
CA ALA A 111 2.36 2.47 -40.95
C ALA A 111 2.09 1.90 -39.54
N ASP A 112 1.63 0.64 -39.50
CA ASP A 112 1.47 -0.16 -38.28
C ASP A 112 0.53 0.39 -37.19
N SER A 113 -0.65 0.85 -37.63
CA SER A 113 -1.72 1.38 -36.77
C SER A 113 -2.09 0.46 -35.59
N SER A 114 -2.05 -0.86 -35.80
CA SER A 114 -2.37 -1.85 -34.76
C SER A 114 -1.29 -1.98 -33.68
N LEU A 115 -0.01 -1.83 -34.02
CA LEU A 115 1.08 -1.85 -33.03
C LEU A 115 0.99 -0.62 -32.12
N LEU A 116 0.75 0.56 -32.71
CA LEU A 116 0.53 1.80 -31.97
C LEU A 116 -0.65 1.69 -31.00
N LEU A 117 -1.73 1.05 -31.42
CA LEU A 117 -2.90 0.83 -30.58
C LEU A 117 -2.56 -0.06 -29.38
N VAL A 118 -1.84 -1.17 -29.58
CA VAL A 118 -1.43 -2.06 -28.48
C VAL A 118 -0.48 -1.35 -27.50
N ILE A 119 0.52 -0.64 -28.01
CA ILE A 119 1.46 0.14 -27.18
C ILE A 119 0.70 1.22 -26.39
N GLY A 120 -0.26 1.89 -27.02
CA GLY A 120 -1.13 2.87 -26.37
C GLY A 120 -1.93 2.26 -25.23
N MET A 121 -2.60 1.13 -25.46
CA MET A 121 -3.38 0.43 -24.43
C MET A 121 -2.50 -0.07 -23.26
N LEU A 122 -1.32 -0.63 -23.55
CA LEU A 122 -0.36 -1.07 -22.54
C LEU A 122 0.12 0.10 -21.69
N SER A 123 0.52 1.20 -22.33
CA SER A 123 1.00 2.40 -21.65
C SER A 123 -0.10 3.04 -20.78
N GLY A 124 -1.32 3.13 -21.32
CA GLY A 124 -2.48 3.62 -20.57
C GLY A 124 -2.80 2.76 -19.35
N GLY A 125 -2.68 1.43 -19.47
CA GLY A 125 -2.89 0.52 -18.36
C GLY A 125 -1.90 0.71 -17.21
N VAL A 126 -0.62 0.91 -17.56
CA VAL A 126 0.46 1.18 -16.58
C VAL A 126 0.28 2.53 -15.92
N VAL A 127 -0.07 3.58 -16.67
CA VAL A 127 -0.32 4.92 -16.11
C VAL A 127 -1.56 4.92 -15.22
N GLY A 128 -2.66 4.29 -15.65
CA GLY A 128 -3.88 4.16 -14.84
C GLY A 128 -3.65 3.41 -13.53
N LEU A 129 -2.84 2.35 -13.57
CA LEU A 129 -2.39 1.63 -12.38
C LEU A 129 -1.58 2.54 -11.44
N ALA A 130 -0.59 3.27 -11.97
CA ALA A 130 0.23 4.17 -11.16
C ALA A 130 -0.61 5.27 -10.50
N ALA A 131 -1.58 5.83 -11.23
CA ALA A 131 -2.52 6.80 -10.71
C ALA A 131 -3.40 6.21 -9.59
N ALA A 132 -3.88 4.98 -9.73
CA ALA A 132 -4.66 4.31 -8.68
C ALA A 132 -3.85 4.09 -7.40
N VAL A 133 -2.59 3.66 -7.53
CA VAL A 133 -1.68 3.46 -6.39
C VAL A 133 -1.35 4.78 -5.72
N ALA A 134 -1.11 5.85 -6.49
CA ALA A 134 -0.88 7.19 -5.96
C ALA A 134 -2.11 7.74 -5.25
N ASN A 135 -3.30 7.58 -5.84
CA ASN A 135 -4.56 8.03 -5.26
C ASN A 135 -4.84 7.34 -3.92
N GLN A 136 -4.61 6.02 -3.84
CA GLN A 136 -4.76 5.28 -2.58
C GLN A 136 -3.89 5.84 -1.45
N ARG A 137 -2.63 6.19 -1.75
CA ARG A 137 -1.74 6.82 -0.76
C ARG A 137 -2.30 8.14 -0.26
N HIS A 138 -2.83 8.96 -1.15
CA HIS A 138 -3.46 10.22 -0.76
C HIS A 138 -4.77 10.04 0.02
N THR A 139 -5.61 9.06 -0.29
CA THR A 139 -6.81 8.78 0.52
C THR A 139 -6.46 8.31 1.93
N VAL A 140 -5.32 7.65 2.14
CA VAL A 140 -4.87 7.30 3.50
C VAL A 140 -4.41 8.55 4.26
N GLU A 141 -3.70 9.46 3.60
CA GLU A 141 -3.25 10.74 4.20
C GLU A 141 -4.41 11.71 4.47
N LEU A 142 -5.37 11.79 3.53
CA LEU A 142 -6.55 12.62 3.63
C LEU A 142 -7.60 11.99 4.53
N GLY A 143 -7.79 10.67 4.51
CA GLY A 143 -8.67 9.97 5.46
C GLY A 143 -8.18 10.13 6.90
N ALA A 144 -6.87 10.05 7.13
CA ALA A 144 -6.27 10.40 8.41
C ALA A 144 -6.51 11.89 8.80
N SER A 145 -6.73 12.77 7.83
CA SER A 145 -7.01 14.20 8.07
C SER A 145 -8.51 14.55 8.10
N GLU A 146 -9.38 13.80 7.41
CA GLU A 146 -10.79 14.12 7.14
C GLU A 146 -11.76 13.30 8.02
N GLU A 147 -11.33 12.12 8.51
CA GLU A 147 -11.93 11.48 9.70
C GLU A 147 -11.73 12.35 10.96
N THR A 148 -10.88 13.38 10.85
CA THR A 148 -10.74 14.45 11.84
C THR A 148 -11.72 15.61 11.62
N ASP A 149 -12.63 15.61 10.66
CA ASP A 149 -13.54 16.77 10.45
C ASP A 149 -15.00 16.44 10.08
N THR A 150 -15.34 15.19 9.73
CA THR A 150 -16.72 14.86 9.26
C THR A 150 -17.51 13.83 10.09
N ALA A 151 -16.98 13.35 11.21
CA ALA A 151 -17.81 12.69 12.21
C ALA A 151 -18.56 13.74 13.06
N ASP A 152 -19.81 13.98 12.70
CA ASP A 152 -20.90 14.57 13.52
C ASP A 152 -21.25 13.67 14.74
N GLY A 153 -20.19 13.22 15.40
CA GLY A 153 -20.07 12.45 16.64
C GLY A 153 -18.80 12.86 17.42
N ARG A 154 -18.13 13.95 17.03
CA ARG A 154 -17.00 14.60 17.73
C ARG A 154 -17.42 15.33 19.02
N GLY A 155 -18.59 15.00 19.57
CA GLY A 155 -18.99 15.46 20.90
C GLY A 155 -18.14 14.90 22.02
N ASP A 156 -17.32 13.85 21.77
CA ASP A 156 -16.67 13.10 22.85
C ASP A 156 -15.14 12.98 22.77
N ILE A 157 -14.47 13.40 21.68
CA ILE A 157 -12.98 13.45 21.67
C ILE A 157 -12.48 14.75 22.31
N ASP A 158 -13.23 15.85 22.20
CA ASP A 158 -12.93 17.06 22.97
C ASP A 158 -13.29 16.94 24.45
N SER A 159 -14.12 15.96 24.83
CA SER A 159 -14.36 15.58 26.23
C SER A 159 -13.23 14.72 26.81
N LEU A 160 -12.43 14.05 25.95
CA LEU A 160 -11.27 13.31 26.39
C LEU A 160 -10.28 14.25 27.06
N SER A 161 -9.77 13.78 28.20
CA SER A 161 -8.69 14.46 28.90
C SER A 161 -7.51 14.68 27.93
N PRO A 162 -6.75 15.78 28.07
CA PRO A 162 -5.59 16.04 27.22
C PRO A 162 -4.66 14.82 27.00
N PRO A 163 -4.37 13.98 28.02
CA PRO A 163 -3.59 12.75 27.85
C PRO A 163 -4.24 11.71 26.94
N ALA A 164 -5.56 11.53 27.03
CA ALA A 164 -6.28 10.57 26.20
C ALA A 164 -6.31 11.00 24.73
N ARG A 165 -6.34 12.31 24.46
CA ARG A 165 -6.16 12.85 23.09
C ARG A 165 -4.77 12.57 22.54
N THR A 166 -3.73 12.77 23.36
CA THR A 166 -2.35 12.42 22.98
C THR A 166 -2.26 10.94 22.64
N VAL A 167 -2.76 10.04 23.50
CA VAL A 167 -2.78 8.59 23.24
C VAL A 167 -3.55 8.25 21.96
N ALA A 168 -4.73 8.83 21.73
CA ALA A 168 -5.51 8.59 20.52
C ALA A 168 -4.76 9.01 19.25
N SER A 169 -4.11 10.18 19.27
CA SER A 169 -3.28 10.65 18.15
C SER A 169 -2.07 9.75 17.90
N LEU A 170 -1.46 9.23 18.97
CA LEU A 170 -0.32 8.31 18.87
C LEU A 170 -0.75 6.91 18.42
N ALA A 171 -1.94 6.46 18.79
CA ALA A 171 -2.51 5.19 18.35
C ALA A 171 -2.88 5.17 16.86
N SER A 172 -3.21 6.33 16.27
CA SER A 172 -3.43 6.45 14.82
C SER A 172 -2.15 6.31 13.98
N ASP A 173 -0.98 6.50 14.60
CA ASP A 173 0.32 6.32 13.96
C ASP A 173 0.89 4.95 14.35
N THR A 174 0.76 3.99 13.43
CA THR A 174 1.17 2.59 13.63
C THR A 174 2.58 2.44 14.20
N ARG A 175 3.54 3.24 13.74
CA ARG A 175 4.94 3.16 14.20
C ARG A 175 5.13 3.79 15.57
N ALA A 176 4.46 4.90 15.83
CA ALA A 176 4.44 5.49 17.17
C ALA A 176 3.83 4.53 18.18
N TRP A 177 2.72 3.86 17.80
CA TRP A 177 2.09 2.83 18.61
C TRP A 177 3.01 1.65 18.91
N TYR A 178 3.68 1.07 17.91
CA TYR A 178 4.62 -0.02 18.15
C TYR A 178 5.81 0.40 19.01
N THR A 179 6.29 1.64 18.84
CA THR A 179 7.35 2.19 19.68
C THR A 179 6.92 2.26 21.14
N LEU A 180 5.72 2.80 21.40
CA LEU A 180 5.15 2.90 22.74
C LEU A 180 4.88 1.52 23.35
N GLN A 181 4.38 0.58 22.55
CA GLN A 181 4.16 -0.80 22.98
C GLN A 181 5.48 -1.49 23.37
N ALA A 182 6.52 -1.37 22.53
CA ALA A 182 7.83 -1.95 22.82
C ALA A 182 8.44 -1.37 24.09
N VAL A 183 8.34 -0.05 24.27
CA VAL A 183 8.90 0.66 25.44
C VAL A 183 8.10 0.37 26.71
N SER A 184 6.77 0.32 26.64
CA SER A 184 5.91 0.05 27.81
C SER A 184 5.99 -1.38 28.32
N LEU A 185 6.25 -2.35 27.44
CA LEU A 185 6.42 -3.76 27.82
C LEU A 185 7.83 -4.08 28.32
N ALA A 186 8.79 -3.17 28.17
CA ALA A 186 10.17 -3.41 28.55
C ALA A 186 10.44 -3.04 30.02
N ASP A 187 10.92 -4.01 30.81
CA ASP A 187 11.37 -3.77 32.19
C ASP A 187 12.62 -2.88 32.30
N ARG A 188 13.27 -2.59 31.16
CA ARG A 188 14.53 -1.84 31.08
C ARG A 188 14.49 -0.88 29.88
N PRO A 189 15.24 0.24 29.94
CA PRO A 189 15.41 1.11 28.78
C PRO A 189 15.89 0.32 27.55
N LEU A 190 15.31 0.61 26.39
CA LEU A 190 15.63 -0.04 25.12
C LEU A 190 16.51 0.86 24.25
N GLY A 191 17.44 0.28 23.51
CA GLY A 191 18.16 0.98 22.46
C GLY A 191 17.28 1.21 21.23
N VAL A 192 17.45 2.34 20.54
CA VAL A 192 16.68 2.67 19.32
C VAL A 192 16.85 1.58 18.25
N GLU A 193 18.03 0.98 18.13
CA GLU A 193 18.31 -0.13 17.22
C GLU A 193 17.44 -1.35 17.52
N THR A 194 17.20 -1.63 18.81
CA THR A 194 16.36 -2.78 19.21
C THR A 194 14.90 -2.53 18.84
N ILE A 195 14.40 -1.32 19.06
CA ILE A 195 13.05 -0.92 18.67
C ILE A 195 12.91 -0.96 17.14
N ALA A 196 13.89 -0.43 16.42
CA ALA A 196 13.91 -0.42 14.95
C ALA A 196 13.88 -1.84 14.37
N ALA A 197 14.69 -2.77 14.91
CA ALA A 197 14.71 -4.16 14.48
C ALA A 197 13.37 -4.87 14.72
N GLN A 198 12.72 -4.62 15.87
CA GLN A 198 11.40 -5.18 16.17
C GLN A 198 10.32 -4.67 15.21
N ILE A 199 10.25 -3.36 15.00
CA ILE A 199 9.28 -2.75 14.07
C ILE A 199 9.56 -3.18 12.63
N ALA A 200 10.82 -3.24 12.21
CA ALA A 200 11.21 -3.68 10.87
C ALA A 200 10.76 -5.13 10.60
N SER A 201 10.85 -6.01 11.60
CA SER A 201 10.35 -7.37 11.50
C SER A 201 8.82 -7.46 11.39
N LEU A 202 8.08 -6.52 12.01
CA LEU A 202 6.61 -6.49 11.94
C LEU A 202 6.10 -5.91 10.61
N GLU A 203 6.80 -4.92 10.07
CA GLU A 203 6.42 -4.23 8.83
C GLU A 203 7.03 -4.84 7.56
N GLU A 204 7.86 -5.88 7.69
CA GLU A 204 8.60 -6.49 6.58
C GLU A 204 9.45 -5.46 5.79
N THR A 205 10.11 -4.55 6.51
CA THR A 205 10.93 -3.46 5.95
C THR A 205 12.38 -3.52 6.45
N THR A 206 13.24 -2.60 6.00
CA THR A 206 14.64 -2.54 6.44
C THR A 206 14.78 -1.83 7.79
N GLU A 207 15.64 -2.38 8.64
CA GLU A 207 15.96 -1.81 9.96
C GLU A 207 16.48 -0.36 9.85
N GLU A 208 17.35 -0.09 8.87
CA GLU A 208 17.92 1.25 8.64
C GLU A 208 16.85 2.31 8.33
N ALA A 209 15.82 1.96 7.54
CA ALA A 209 14.75 2.89 7.21
C ALA A 209 13.89 3.23 8.44
N VAL A 210 13.63 2.23 9.29
CA VAL A 210 12.87 2.42 10.54
C VAL A 210 13.70 3.21 11.54
N TYR A 211 14.99 2.89 11.70
CA TYR A 211 15.90 3.61 12.59
C TYR A 211 15.94 5.10 12.25
N LEU A 212 16.09 5.43 10.98
CA LEU A 212 16.18 6.81 10.51
C LEU A 212 14.88 7.59 10.78
N ASP A 213 13.71 6.99 10.52
CA ASP A 213 12.40 7.56 10.83
C ASP A 213 12.20 7.76 12.35
N LEU A 214 12.59 6.77 13.16
CA LEU A 214 12.50 6.85 14.62
C LEU A 214 13.33 8.00 15.17
N VAL A 215 14.61 8.08 14.80
CA VAL A 215 15.54 9.09 15.32
C VAL A 215 15.18 10.50 14.84
N GLN A 216 14.82 10.66 13.56
CA GLN A 216 14.64 11.99 12.97
C GLN A 216 13.24 12.58 13.19
N HIS A 217 12.22 11.75 13.33
CA HIS A 217 10.84 12.20 13.34
C HIS A 217 10.05 11.75 14.56
N ARG A 218 10.06 10.45 14.85
CA ARG A 218 9.09 9.88 15.82
C ARG A 218 9.51 10.08 17.27
N LEU A 219 10.74 9.69 17.64
CA LEU A 219 11.21 9.78 19.03
C LEU A 219 11.28 11.22 19.55
N PRO A 220 11.75 12.23 18.78
CA PRO A 220 11.68 13.62 19.22
C PRO A 220 10.25 14.09 19.49
N LYS A 221 9.30 13.68 18.65
CA LYS A 221 7.89 14.03 18.81
C LYS A 221 7.28 13.33 20.04
N LEU A 222 7.49 12.02 20.17
CA LEU A 222 7.03 11.24 21.34
C LEU A 222 7.60 11.78 22.66
N ALA A 223 8.86 12.24 22.64
CA ALA A 223 9.48 12.87 23.80
C ALA A 223 8.90 14.26 24.10
N ALA A 224 8.62 15.06 23.07
CA ALA A 224 7.95 16.35 23.23
C ALA A 224 6.53 16.21 23.79
N ASP A 225 5.83 15.12 23.43
CA ASP A 225 4.49 14.78 23.92
C ASP A 225 4.51 14.13 25.32
N GLY A 226 5.69 13.93 25.91
CA GLY A 226 5.86 13.29 27.23
C GLY A 226 5.50 11.81 27.24
N ALA A 227 5.43 11.15 26.08
CA ALA A 227 5.06 9.74 26.00
C ALA A 227 6.24 8.81 26.29
N VAL A 228 7.47 9.26 25.98
CA VAL A 228 8.73 8.56 26.25
C VAL A 228 9.79 9.56 26.69
N GLU A 229 10.82 9.10 27.38
CA GLU A 229 12.06 9.86 27.50
C GLU A 229 13.09 9.31 26.52
N TYR A 230 13.58 10.17 25.64
CA TYR A 230 14.57 9.83 24.62
C TYR A 230 15.89 10.56 24.87
N ASP A 231 16.97 9.80 25.07
CA ASP A 231 18.33 10.34 25.13
C ASP A 231 19.02 10.17 23.78
N ALA A 232 19.10 11.26 23.02
CA ALA A 232 19.72 11.29 21.70
C ALA A 232 21.23 11.00 21.71
N THR A 233 21.91 11.13 22.87
CA THR A 233 23.35 10.87 22.97
C THR A 233 23.63 9.38 23.10
N SER A 234 22.85 8.70 23.93
CA SER A 234 23.01 7.26 24.18
C SER A 234 22.16 6.38 23.26
N GLY A 235 21.18 6.95 22.55
CA GLY A 235 20.25 6.19 21.72
C GLY A 235 19.32 5.32 22.57
N VAL A 236 19.01 5.73 23.80
CA VAL A 236 18.18 4.97 24.73
C VAL A 236 16.82 5.62 24.86
N VAL A 237 15.78 4.78 24.82
CA VAL A 237 14.38 5.16 25.00
C VAL A 237 13.85 4.44 26.24
N ARG A 238 13.17 5.19 27.10
CA ARG A 238 12.49 4.65 28.28
C ARG A 238 11.08 5.22 28.39
N PRO A 239 10.16 4.53 29.09
CA PRO A 239 8.85 5.11 29.37
C PRO A 239 9.04 6.44 30.09
N ALA A 240 8.18 7.43 29.79
CA ALA A 240 8.02 8.54 30.72
C ALA A 240 7.58 7.99 32.09
N GLY A 241 7.95 8.67 33.18
CA GLY A 241 7.69 8.18 34.53
C GLY A 241 6.23 7.74 34.76
N ALA A 242 6.00 6.81 35.69
CA ALA A 242 4.66 6.23 35.95
C ALA A 242 3.60 7.26 36.39
N ASP A 243 4.02 8.46 36.77
CA ASP A 243 3.13 9.58 37.10
C ASP A 243 2.52 10.24 35.83
N GLU A 244 3.00 9.87 34.64
CA GLU A 244 2.51 10.41 33.38
C GLU A 244 1.21 9.69 32.94
N PRO A 245 0.08 10.41 32.85
CA PRO A 245 -1.23 9.82 32.57
C PRO A 245 -1.33 9.08 31.22
N VAL A 246 -0.43 9.39 30.29
CA VAL A 246 -0.32 8.74 28.97
C VAL A 246 0.11 7.27 29.12
N VAL A 247 1.11 6.99 29.97
CA VAL A 247 1.66 5.64 30.17
C VAL A 247 0.64 4.74 30.87
N ALA A 248 -0.04 5.24 31.89
CA ALA A 248 -1.10 4.50 32.58
C ALA A 248 -2.26 4.13 31.64
N THR A 249 -2.60 5.02 30.71
CA THR A 249 -3.66 4.78 29.72
C THR A 249 -3.25 3.71 28.72
N ILE A 250 -2.01 3.75 28.22
CA ILE A 250 -1.47 2.74 27.31
C ILE A 250 -1.39 1.37 28.01
N GLU A 251 -0.94 1.32 29.26
CA GLU A 251 -0.87 0.09 30.03
C GLU A 251 -2.28 -0.49 30.29
N ALA A 252 -3.27 0.36 30.57
CA ALA A 252 -4.66 -0.05 30.70
C ALA A 252 -5.19 -0.63 29.38
N LEU A 253 -4.91 0.01 28.24
CA LEU A 253 -5.27 -0.48 26.91
C LEU A 253 -4.59 -1.81 26.56
N ALA A 254 -3.30 -1.95 26.88
CA ALA A 254 -2.55 -3.18 26.65
C ALA A 254 -3.02 -4.36 27.53
N ARG A 255 -3.63 -4.07 28.69
CA ARG A 255 -4.22 -5.05 29.61
C ARG A 255 -5.67 -5.42 29.29
N LEU A 256 -6.35 -4.68 28.40
CA LEU A 256 -7.71 -5.05 28.02
C LEU A 256 -7.65 -6.45 27.38
N PRO A 257 -8.31 -7.46 27.98
CA PRO A 257 -8.36 -8.79 27.38
C PRO A 257 -8.95 -8.67 25.98
N ASP A 258 -8.48 -9.52 25.07
CA ASP A 258 -8.93 -9.58 23.67
C ASP A 258 -10.38 -10.15 23.60
N GLU A 259 -11.31 -9.49 24.29
CA GLU A 259 -12.64 -9.97 24.65
C GLU A 259 -13.56 -10.05 23.42
N LYS A 260 -13.14 -9.46 22.29
CA LYS A 260 -13.79 -9.61 20.98
C LYS A 260 -13.43 -10.91 20.25
N GLN A 261 -12.57 -11.77 20.81
CA GLN A 261 -12.32 -13.11 20.27
C GLN A 261 -13.10 -14.24 20.95
N SER A 262 -14.11 -13.95 21.79
CA SER A 262 -15.08 -14.99 22.14
C SER A 262 -15.89 -15.34 20.88
N PRO A 263 -15.79 -16.57 20.34
CA PRO A 263 -16.66 -16.98 19.27
C PRO A 263 -18.10 -16.88 19.79
N VAL A 264 -18.95 -16.19 19.05
CA VAL A 264 -20.39 -16.31 19.20
C VAL A 264 -20.71 -17.78 18.92
N GLU A 265 -20.83 -18.58 19.98
CA GLU A 265 -21.39 -19.92 19.88
C GLU A 265 -22.88 -19.77 19.52
N GLU A 266 -23.20 -20.02 18.26
CA GLU A 266 -24.55 -20.39 17.80
C GLU A 266 -24.84 -21.86 18.09
#